data_AF-A0AAN4KQQ7-F1
#
_entry.id   AF-A0AAN4KQQ7-F1
#
_cell.length_a   1.000
_cell.length_b   1.000
_cell.length_c   1.000
_cell.angle_alpha   90.00
_cell.angle_beta   90.00
_cell.angle_gamma   90.00
#
_symmetry.space_group_name_H-M   'P 1'
#
loop_
_entity.id
_entity.type
_entity.pdbx_description
1 polymer ?
#
loop_
_entity_poly.entity_id
_entity_poly.type
_entity_poly.pdbx_seq_one_letter_code
_entity_poly.pdbx_strand_id
1 'polypeptide(L)'
;MIQLNASTQEFLEQYAPYLKVRKDKIMIKSREGNVTVPSKLYPLTNKRTIAFFCFANTKPLTPEVEHFETIKKAFDEQELMTGYCYRNTERVYAGLLESGIPQEDLKTYVGWLLSGSRPVHHCWLVYKDEYLFDGSTFVADLQAREMIHEQKITDMQKQRELLTELMIENMKRPNSETRAFGKALPTYEYVGTVCVPNDGRKIYNDLIDAHPNHPSYNQAGQNPHGASKTQEMLYKKLNNK
;
A
#
# COMPACT_ATOMS: atom_id res chain seq x y z
N MET A 1 15.30 -13.70 3.48
CA MET A 1 14.77 -13.65 4.86
C MET A 1 14.90 -12.23 5.39
N ILE A 2 13.95 -11.77 6.20
CA ILE A 2 13.92 -10.38 6.65
C ILE A 2 15.07 -10.12 7.62
N GLN A 3 15.78 -9.02 7.40
CA GLN A 3 16.78 -8.48 8.33
C GLN A 3 16.45 -7.01 8.55
N LEU A 4 16.18 -6.65 9.81
CA LEU A 4 15.93 -5.27 10.20
C LEU A 4 17.15 -4.71 10.91
N ASN A 5 17.59 -3.52 10.51
CA ASN A 5 18.59 -2.76 11.25
C ASN A 5 17.99 -2.22 12.57
N ALA A 6 18.85 -1.71 13.46
CA ALA A 6 18.43 -1.21 14.77
C ALA A 6 17.41 -0.07 14.67
N SER A 7 17.63 0.91 13.78
CA SER A 7 16.73 2.05 13.61
C SER A 7 15.33 1.64 13.14
N THR A 8 15.22 0.63 12.27
CA THR A 8 13.92 0.10 11.86
C THR A 8 13.24 -0.62 13.02
N GLN A 9 13.97 -1.34 13.86
CA GLN A 9 13.40 -2.00 15.04
C GLN A 9 12.86 -0.96 16.04
N GLU A 10 13.63 0.07 16.36
CA GLU A 10 13.22 1.18 17.23
C GLU A 10 11.97 1.90 16.67
N PHE A 11 11.95 2.18 15.36
CA PHE A 11 10.77 2.78 14.72
C PHE A 11 9.52 1.91 14.91
N LEU A 12 9.62 0.60 14.70
CA LEU A 12 8.48 -0.30 14.86
C LEU A 12 8.02 -0.40 16.31
N GLU A 13 8.93 -0.40 17.27
CA GLU A 13 8.59 -0.42 18.70
C GLU A 13 7.83 0.85 19.12
N GLN A 14 8.23 2.00 18.58
CA GLN A 14 7.61 3.29 18.90
C GLN A 14 6.28 3.52 18.15
N TYR A 15 6.23 3.25 16.85
CA TYR A 15 5.14 3.67 15.98
C TYR A 15 4.24 2.54 15.50
N ALA A 16 4.71 1.29 15.53
CA ALA A 16 3.94 0.11 15.14
C ALA A 16 4.03 -1.04 16.17
N PRO A 17 3.75 -0.79 17.47
CA PRO A 17 3.95 -1.80 18.55
C PRO A 17 3.04 -3.04 18.41
N TYR A 18 2.02 -2.96 17.55
CA TYR A 18 1.19 -4.10 17.18
C TYR A 18 1.90 -5.11 16.27
N LEU A 19 3.04 -4.73 15.68
CA LEU A 19 3.74 -5.48 14.66
C LEU A 19 5.04 -6.08 15.21
N LYS A 20 5.27 -7.35 14.90
CA LYS A 20 6.49 -8.06 15.28
C LYS A 20 7.06 -8.77 14.07
N VAL A 21 8.20 -8.27 13.59
CA VAL A 21 8.93 -8.86 12.46
C VAL A 21 9.88 -9.94 12.96
N ARG A 22 9.88 -11.06 12.24
CA ARG A 22 10.82 -12.17 12.38
C ARG A 22 11.40 -12.50 11.01
N LYS A 23 12.49 -13.25 10.99
CA LYS A 23 13.23 -13.59 9.75
C LYS A 23 12.37 -14.23 8.66
N ASP A 24 11.35 -14.98 9.07
CA ASP A 24 10.51 -15.88 8.25
C ASP A 24 9.01 -15.56 8.33
N LYS A 25 8.61 -14.57 9.14
CA LYS A 25 7.20 -14.20 9.31
C LYS A 25 7.03 -12.84 9.96
N ILE A 26 5.83 -12.29 9.82
CA ILE A 26 5.36 -11.11 10.54
C ILE A 26 4.14 -11.49 11.35
N MET A 27 4.10 -11.03 12.60
CA MET A 27 2.98 -11.22 13.50
C MET A 27 2.35 -9.87 13.78
N ILE A 28 1.03 -9.77 13.61
CA ILE A 28 0.26 -8.54 13.77
C ILE A 28 -0.78 -8.80 14.86
N LYS A 29 -0.75 -7.99 15.92
CA LYS A 29 -1.80 -7.99 16.94
C LYS A 29 -2.90 -7.05 16.51
N SER A 30 -4.12 -7.56 16.34
CA SER A 30 -5.29 -6.73 16.09
C SER A 30 -6.35 -6.98 17.15
N ARG A 31 -7.31 -6.04 17.29
CA ARG A 31 -8.48 -6.25 18.15
C ARG A 31 -9.34 -7.43 17.71
N GLU A 32 -9.30 -7.76 16.42
CA GLU A 32 -10.09 -8.83 15.79
C GLU A 32 -9.37 -10.20 15.84
N GLY A 33 -8.11 -10.23 16.28
CA GLY A 33 -7.31 -11.45 16.40
C GLY A 33 -5.85 -11.27 15.98
N ASN A 34 -5.02 -12.24 16.34
CA ASN A 34 -3.61 -12.24 15.94
C ASN A 34 -3.46 -12.79 14.52
N VAL A 35 -2.82 -12.02 13.65
CA VAL A 35 -2.51 -12.40 12.28
C VAL A 35 -1.05 -12.82 12.16
N THR A 36 -0.77 -13.85 11.38
CA THR A 36 0.59 -14.25 10.98
C THR A 36 0.69 -14.31 9.47
N VAL A 37 1.71 -13.64 8.92
CA VAL A 37 2.06 -13.64 7.50
C VAL A 37 3.44 -14.27 7.34
N PRO A 38 3.64 -15.31 6.51
CA PRO A 38 2.62 -15.99 5.71
C PRO A 38 1.83 -17.04 6.53
N SER A 39 0.55 -17.23 6.19
CA SER A 39 -0.31 -18.32 6.69
C SER A 39 -1.31 -18.76 5.62
N LYS A 40 -2.26 -19.66 5.94
CA LYS A 40 -3.31 -20.07 4.99
C LYS A 40 -4.25 -18.91 4.64
N LEU A 41 -4.67 -18.12 5.63
CA LEU A 41 -5.51 -16.93 5.42
C LEU A 41 -4.68 -15.76 4.89
N TYR A 42 -3.40 -15.68 5.24
CA TYR A 42 -2.54 -14.59 4.82
C TYR A 42 -1.36 -15.09 3.99
N PRO A 43 -1.58 -15.64 2.77
CA PRO A 43 -0.52 -16.23 1.97
C PRO A 43 0.49 -15.19 1.47
N LEU A 44 1.69 -15.70 1.14
CA LEU A 44 2.68 -15.05 0.28
C LEU A 44 3.13 -16.08 -0.75
N THR A 45 3.48 -15.63 -1.96
CA THR A 45 3.86 -16.53 -3.07
C THR A 45 5.09 -17.37 -2.73
N ASN A 46 6.05 -16.79 -2.02
CA ASN A 46 7.29 -17.45 -1.63
C ASN A 46 7.73 -17.11 -0.21
N LYS A 47 7.45 -18.03 0.73
CA LYS A 47 7.79 -17.86 2.16
C LYS A 47 9.30 -17.73 2.46
N ARG A 48 10.18 -17.99 1.50
CA ARG A 48 11.65 -17.91 1.68
C ARG A 48 12.19 -16.52 1.34
N THR A 49 11.47 -15.75 0.52
CA THR A 49 11.91 -14.46 -0.04
C THR A 49 11.06 -13.30 0.47
N ILE A 50 10.61 -13.38 1.72
CA ILE A 50 9.77 -12.34 2.33
C ILE A 50 10.59 -11.06 2.47
N ALA A 51 10.01 -9.97 1.97
CA ALA A 51 10.49 -8.61 2.11
C ALA A 51 9.52 -7.80 2.99
N PHE A 52 10.08 -6.84 3.70
CA PHE A 52 9.34 -5.93 4.57
C PHE A 52 9.77 -4.49 4.27
N PHE A 53 8.80 -3.62 4.00
CA PHE A 53 9.04 -2.20 3.75
C PHE A 53 8.15 -1.36 4.65
N CYS A 54 8.69 -0.27 5.16
CA CYS A 54 8.01 0.71 6.00
C CYS A 54 8.72 2.06 5.86
N PHE A 55 8.19 3.09 6.52
CA PHE A 55 8.77 4.43 6.46
C PHE A 55 10.24 4.49 6.90
N ALA A 56 10.66 3.66 7.87
CA ALA A 56 12.01 3.69 8.42
C ALA A 56 13.07 3.00 7.57
N ASN A 57 12.70 2.07 6.69
CA ASN A 57 13.64 1.31 5.87
C ASN A 57 13.50 1.55 4.36
N THR A 58 12.66 2.52 3.96
CA THR A 58 12.61 3.04 2.59
C THR A 58 13.22 4.44 2.55
N LYS A 59 13.80 4.81 1.40
CA LYS A 59 14.48 6.11 1.23
C LYS A 59 13.62 7.09 0.46
N PRO A 60 13.68 8.40 0.75
CA PRO A 60 13.08 9.39 -0.14
C PRO A 60 13.81 9.37 -1.49
N LEU A 61 13.07 9.41 -2.60
CA LEU A 61 13.65 9.65 -3.92
C LEU A 61 13.87 11.16 -4.05
N THR A 62 15.13 11.59 -4.21
CA THR A 62 15.52 13.01 -4.27
C THR A 62 16.23 13.32 -5.60
N PRO A 63 16.36 14.61 -5.99
CA PRO A 63 17.00 15.00 -7.26
C PRO A 63 18.43 14.48 -7.47
N GLU A 64 19.14 14.13 -6.40
CA GLU A 64 20.49 13.55 -6.46
C GLU A 64 20.49 12.06 -6.82
N VAL A 65 19.34 11.38 -6.74
CA VAL A 65 19.20 9.97 -7.10
C VAL A 65 19.16 9.82 -8.61
N GLU A 66 19.91 8.83 -9.11
CA GLU A 66 19.92 8.48 -10.53
C GLU A 66 18.50 8.24 -11.07
N HIS A 67 18.24 8.83 -12.25
CA HIS A 67 16.95 8.83 -12.94
C HIS A 67 15.79 9.53 -12.21
N PHE A 68 16.04 10.35 -11.18
CA PHE A 68 14.97 11.04 -10.43
C PHE A 68 13.92 11.71 -11.33
N GLU A 69 14.34 12.59 -12.23
CA GLU A 69 13.41 13.34 -13.10
C GLU A 69 12.63 12.41 -14.04
N THR A 70 13.30 11.39 -14.59
CA THR A 70 12.67 10.39 -15.45
C THR A 70 11.60 9.60 -14.70
N ILE A 71 11.93 9.10 -13.50
CA ILE A 71 11.02 8.33 -12.64
C ILE A 71 9.84 9.20 -12.23
N LYS A 72 10.10 10.45 -11.81
CA LYS A 72 9.06 11.40 -11.39
C LYS A 72 8.07 11.66 -12.51
N LYS A 73 8.57 12.02 -13.70
CA LYS A 73 7.74 12.26 -14.87
C LYS A 73 6.89 11.04 -15.23
N ALA A 74 7.53 9.88 -15.36
CA ALA A 74 6.85 8.63 -15.73
C ALA A 74 5.76 8.24 -14.72
N PHE A 75 5.97 8.48 -13.43
CA PHE A 75 4.99 8.24 -12.38
C PHE A 75 3.84 9.25 -12.40
N ASP A 76 4.13 10.52 -12.63
CA ASP A 76 3.15 11.61 -12.70
C ASP A 76 2.21 11.49 -13.92
N GLU A 77 2.69 10.95 -15.04
CA GLU A 77 1.91 10.75 -16.27
C GLU A 77 0.92 9.57 -16.18
N GLN A 78 0.98 8.76 -15.13
CA GLN A 78 0.08 7.61 -14.98
C GLN A 78 -1.34 8.02 -14.53
N GLU A 79 -2.35 7.46 -15.19
CA GLU A 79 -3.72 7.47 -14.68
C GLU A 79 -3.89 6.40 -13.59
N LEU A 80 -3.83 6.80 -12.33
CA LEU A 80 -3.88 5.89 -11.18
C LEU A 80 -5.26 5.89 -10.52
N MET A 81 -5.78 4.69 -10.21
CA MET A 81 -7.15 4.52 -9.71
C MET A 81 -7.19 3.92 -8.30
N THR A 82 -8.01 4.48 -7.41
CA THR A 82 -8.19 3.95 -6.05
C THR A 82 -8.78 2.54 -6.06
N GLY A 83 -8.12 1.59 -5.39
CA GLY A 83 -8.59 0.19 -5.33
C GLY A 83 -8.11 -0.70 -6.46
N TYR A 84 -7.23 -0.20 -7.34
CA TYR A 84 -6.69 -0.94 -8.48
C TYR A 84 -5.19 -1.23 -8.32
N CYS A 85 -4.73 -1.65 -7.14
CA CYS A 85 -3.30 -1.72 -6.82
C CYS A 85 -2.45 -2.57 -7.76
N TYR A 86 -2.96 -3.71 -8.22
CA TYR A 86 -2.26 -4.53 -9.22
C TYR A 86 -2.10 -3.78 -10.55
N ARG A 87 -3.18 -3.17 -11.05
CA ARG A 87 -3.18 -2.45 -12.34
C ARG A 87 -2.36 -1.16 -12.26
N ASN A 88 -2.45 -0.43 -11.15
CA ASN A 88 -1.63 0.75 -10.90
C ASN A 88 -0.15 0.38 -10.89
N THR A 89 0.22 -0.69 -10.18
CA THR A 89 1.61 -1.17 -10.13
C THR A 89 2.10 -1.62 -11.50
N GLU A 90 1.28 -2.34 -12.26
CA GLU A 90 1.59 -2.74 -13.64
C GLU A 90 1.84 -1.53 -14.55
N ARG A 91 0.97 -0.51 -14.48
CA ARG A 91 1.11 0.75 -15.23
C ARG A 91 2.39 1.49 -14.89
N VAL A 92 2.67 1.68 -13.60
CA VAL A 92 3.90 2.35 -13.16
C VAL A 92 5.13 1.56 -13.60
N TYR A 93 5.14 0.24 -13.42
CA TYR A 93 6.26 -0.60 -13.84
C TYR A 93 6.51 -0.49 -15.35
N ALA A 94 5.46 -0.61 -16.18
CA ALA A 94 5.57 -0.46 -17.63
C ALA A 94 6.05 0.94 -18.04
N GLY A 95 5.47 2.00 -17.47
CA GLY A 95 5.85 3.38 -17.78
C GLY A 95 7.31 3.69 -17.42
N LEU A 96 7.85 3.10 -16.34
CA LEU A 96 9.27 3.24 -15.99
C LEU A 96 10.18 2.50 -16.98
N LEU A 97 9.82 1.29 -17.40
CA LEU A 97 10.58 0.55 -18.42
C LEU A 97 10.59 1.32 -19.75
N GLU A 98 9.44 1.82 -20.20
CA GLU A 98 9.31 2.62 -21.41
C GLU A 98 10.12 3.92 -21.36
N SER A 99 10.29 4.48 -20.15
CA SER A 99 11.11 5.66 -19.89
C SER A 99 12.61 5.35 -19.76
N GLY A 100 13.02 4.10 -19.96
CA GLY A 100 14.42 3.67 -19.98
C GLY A 100 14.99 3.29 -18.62
N ILE A 101 14.17 3.07 -17.60
CA ILE A 101 14.65 2.56 -16.31
C ILE A 101 15.02 1.07 -16.46
N PRO A 102 16.21 0.62 -16.01
CA PRO A 102 16.62 -0.76 -16.13
C PRO A 102 15.68 -1.73 -15.42
N GLN A 103 15.37 -2.86 -16.06
CA GLN A 103 14.44 -3.84 -15.51
C GLN A 103 14.97 -4.49 -14.23
N GLU A 104 16.29 -4.73 -14.15
CA GLU A 104 16.98 -5.30 -13.01
C GLU A 104 16.86 -4.47 -11.74
N ASP A 105 16.65 -3.16 -11.89
CA ASP A 105 16.47 -2.23 -10.79
C ASP A 105 15.02 -2.17 -10.31
N LEU A 106 14.07 -2.74 -11.05
CA LEU A 106 12.64 -2.67 -10.77
C LEU A 106 12.10 -4.01 -10.31
N LYS A 107 11.45 -4.02 -9.14
CA LYS A 107 10.78 -5.21 -8.60
C LYS A 107 9.37 -4.89 -8.17
N THR A 108 8.42 -5.64 -8.71
CA THR A 108 7.04 -5.63 -8.23
C THR A 108 6.87 -6.63 -7.10
N TYR A 109 6.15 -6.23 -6.07
CA TYR A 109 5.88 -7.03 -4.88
C TYR A 109 4.39 -7.19 -4.70
N VAL A 110 4.00 -8.37 -4.20
CA VAL A 110 2.63 -8.68 -3.82
C VAL A 110 2.63 -9.26 -2.41
N GLY A 111 1.65 -8.87 -1.61
CA GLY A 111 1.47 -9.38 -0.27
C GLY A 111 0.44 -8.57 0.48
N TRP A 112 0.78 -8.10 1.69
CA TRP A 112 -0.13 -7.44 2.60
C TRP A 112 0.35 -6.03 2.94
N LEU A 113 -0.51 -5.05 2.68
CA LEU A 113 -0.40 -3.70 3.19
C LEU A 113 -1.10 -3.62 4.53
N LEU A 114 -0.42 -3.05 5.52
CA LEU A 114 -0.93 -2.80 6.86
C LEU A 114 -1.20 -1.32 7.01
N SER A 115 -2.41 -1.00 7.45
CA SER A 115 -2.78 0.34 7.88
C SER A 115 -3.32 0.23 9.29
N GLY A 116 -2.45 0.43 10.28
CA GLY A 116 -2.70 -0.08 11.63
C GLY A 116 -2.68 -1.61 11.66
N SER A 117 -3.54 -2.22 12.48
CA SER A 117 -3.53 -3.68 12.67
C SER A 117 -4.26 -4.49 11.58
N ARG A 118 -4.78 -3.85 10.53
CA ARG A 118 -5.59 -4.52 9.50
C ARG A 118 -4.78 -4.77 8.22
N PRO A 119 -4.56 -6.03 7.84
CA PRO A 119 -3.93 -6.39 6.57
C PRO A 119 -4.91 -6.36 5.40
N VAL A 120 -4.49 -5.75 4.29
CA VAL A 120 -5.18 -5.75 3.00
C VAL A 120 -4.22 -6.29 1.95
N HIS A 121 -4.65 -7.27 1.15
CA HIS A 121 -3.82 -7.81 0.08
C HIS A 121 -3.57 -6.74 -0.99
N HIS A 122 -2.30 -6.57 -1.37
CA HIS A 122 -1.82 -5.37 -2.06
C HIS A 122 -0.66 -5.67 -3.01
N CYS A 123 -0.41 -4.72 -3.92
CA CYS A 123 0.68 -4.77 -4.88
C CYS A 123 1.35 -3.40 -4.97
N TRP A 124 2.68 -3.38 -5.01
CA TRP A 124 3.50 -2.16 -5.07
C TRP A 124 4.80 -2.42 -5.83
N LEU A 125 5.53 -1.35 -6.13
CA LEU A 125 6.81 -1.37 -6.84
C LEU A 125 7.93 -0.90 -5.93
N VAL A 126 9.13 -1.48 -6.10
CA VAL A 126 10.37 -1.00 -5.47
C VAL A 126 11.46 -0.85 -6.52
N TYR A 127 12.15 0.29 -6.49
CA TYR A 127 13.35 0.58 -7.28
C TYR A 127 14.60 0.44 -6.43
N LYS A 128 15.61 -0.27 -6.95
CA LYS A 128 16.91 -0.56 -6.32
C LYS A 128 16.81 -1.09 -4.89
N ASP A 129 15.75 -1.84 -4.59
CA ASP A 129 15.43 -2.37 -3.25
C ASP A 129 15.30 -1.31 -2.12
N GLU A 130 15.27 -0.02 -2.45
CA GLU A 130 15.32 1.08 -1.47
C GLU A 130 14.15 2.06 -1.59
N TYR A 131 13.66 2.28 -2.82
CA TYR A 131 12.67 3.31 -3.11
C TYR A 131 11.32 2.66 -3.42
N LEU A 132 10.32 2.89 -2.58
CA LEU A 132 8.98 2.31 -2.71
C LEU A 132 8.04 3.27 -3.44
N PHE A 133 7.32 2.72 -4.42
CA PHE A 133 6.26 3.39 -5.16
C PHE A 133 4.96 2.62 -4.99
N ASP A 134 3.92 3.33 -4.59
CA ASP A 134 2.57 2.78 -4.50
C ASP A 134 1.56 3.80 -4.98
N GLY A 135 1.08 3.58 -6.20
CA GLY A 135 0.07 4.40 -6.85
C GLY A 135 -1.33 4.29 -6.25
N SER A 136 -1.50 3.55 -5.16
CA SER A 136 -2.80 3.21 -4.57
C SER A 136 -2.97 3.69 -3.14
N THR A 137 -1.89 4.08 -2.46
CA THR A 137 -1.94 4.79 -1.17
C THR A 137 -1.96 6.29 -1.40
N PHE A 138 -2.63 7.04 -0.52
CA PHE A 138 -2.74 8.49 -0.63
C PHE A 138 -2.20 9.20 0.60
N VAL A 139 -1.55 10.34 0.38
CA VAL A 139 -1.25 11.33 1.43
C VAL A 139 -2.54 11.86 2.06
N ALA A 140 -3.66 11.87 1.31
CA ALA A 140 -5.00 12.17 1.83
C ALA A 140 -5.37 11.35 3.07
N ASP A 141 -4.92 10.10 3.16
CA ASP A 141 -5.21 9.26 4.33
C ASP A 141 -4.55 9.82 5.60
N LEU A 142 -3.34 10.37 5.48
CA LEU A 142 -2.62 10.99 6.58
C LEU A 142 -3.28 12.32 6.99
N GLN A 143 -3.58 13.17 6.00
CA GLN A 143 -4.28 14.44 6.20
C GLN A 143 -5.63 14.23 6.87
N ALA A 144 -6.41 13.25 6.40
CA ALA A 144 -7.69 12.91 6.99
C ALA A 144 -7.53 12.47 8.45
N ARG A 145 -6.55 11.61 8.77
CA ARG A 145 -6.30 11.15 10.15
C ARG A 145 -5.97 12.31 11.09
N GLU A 146 -5.11 13.22 10.66
CA GLU A 146 -4.74 14.41 11.42
C GLU A 146 -5.97 15.28 11.70
N MET A 147 -6.71 15.65 10.66
CA MET A 147 -7.92 16.48 10.79
C MET A 147 -9.01 15.80 11.64
N ILE A 148 -9.21 14.48 11.49
CA ILE A 148 -10.17 13.71 12.30
C ILE A 148 -9.78 13.76 13.77
N HIS A 149 -8.49 13.63 14.08
CA HIS A 149 -7.99 13.69 15.44
C HIS A 149 -8.16 15.08 16.05
N GLU A 150 -7.70 16.13 15.35
CA GLU A 150 -7.78 17.52 15.81
C GLU A 150 -9.22 17.98 16.02
N GLN A 151 -10.10 17.67 15.08
CA GLN A 151 -11.52 18.05 15.12
C GLN A 151 -12.38 17.07 15.92
N LYS A 152 -11.78 16.00 16.46
CA LYS A 152 -12.46 14.95 17.25
C LYS A 152 -13.69 14.37 16.53
N ILE A 153 -13.58 14.14 15.22
CA ILE A 153 -14.68 13.62 14.41
C ILE A 153 -14.89 12.15 14.76
N THR A 154 -15.95 11.83 15.49
CA THR A 154 -16.30 10.44 15.86
C THR A 154 -17.23 9.77 14.86
N ASP A 155 -17.94 10.55 14.04
CA ASP A 155 -18.90 10.05 13.07
C ASP A 155 -18.18 9.44 11.85
N MET A 156 -18.36 8.13 11.65
CA MET A 156 -17.71 7.39 10.57
C MET A 156 -18.12 7.84 9.16
N GLN A 157 -19.32 8.39 8.97
CA GLN A 157 -19.75 8.87 7.67
C GLN A 157 -19.04 10.19 7.33
N LYS A 158 -18.95 11.12 8.29
CA LYS A 158 -18.18 12.36 8.17
C LYS A 158 -16.69 12.09 7.92
N GLN A 159 -16.11 11.12 8.60
CA GLN A 159 -14.71 10.71 8.34
C GLN A 159 -14.51 10.24 6.89
N ARG A 160 -15.45 9.46 6.34
CA ARG A 160 -15.40 9.00 4.94
C ARG A 160 -15.60 10.15 3.95
N GLU A 161 -16.49 11.09 4.25
CA GLU A 161 -16.73 12.27 3.42
C GLU A 161 -15.48 13.15 3.33
N LEU A 162 -14.88 13.46 4.49
CA LEU A 162 -13.63 14.20 4.56
C LEU A 162 -12.51 13.53 3.76
N LEU A 163 -12.29 12.23 3.97
CA LEU A 163 -11.28 11.48 3.23
C LEU A 163 -11.56 11.51 1.72
N THR A 164 -12.82 11.30 1.31
CA THR A 164 -13.20 11.34 -0.10
C THR A 164 -12.92 12.70 -0.73
N GLU A 165 -13.20 13.79 -0.03
CA GLU A 165 -12.95 15.15 -0.51
C GLU A 165 -11.46 15.45 -0.64
N LEU A 166 -10.66 15.07 0.36
CA LEU A 166 -9.20 15.21 0.30
C LEU A 166 -8.59 14.37 -0.82
N MET A 167 -9.11 13.16 -1.07
CA MET A 167 -8.68 12.33 -2.19
C MET A 167 -8.98 13.01 -3.54
N ILE A 168 -10.19 13.54 -3.73
CA ILE A 168 -10.57 14.24 -4.96
C ILE A 168 -9.70 15.48 -5.18
N GLU A 169 -9.39 16.24 -4.12
CA GLU A 169 -8.53 17.40 -4.22
C GLU A 169 -7.09 17.00 -4.59
N ASN A 170 -6.55 15.99 -3.92
CA ASN A 170 -5.22 15.48 -4.23
C ASN A 170 -5.13 14.90 -5.66
N MET A 171 -6.20 14.30 -6.21
CA MET A 171 -6.22 13.82 -7.60
C MET A 171 -6.03 14.92 -8.66
N LYS A 172 -6.06 16.21 -8.28
CA LYS A 172 -5.75 17.34 -9.17
C LYS A 172 -4.25 17.68 -9.24
N ARG A 173 -3.45 17.08 -8.35
CA ARG A 173 -2.01 17.34 -8.21
C ARG A 173 -1.21 16.14 -8.77
N PRO A 174 0.08 16.32 -9.08
CA PRO A 174 0.93 15.23 -9.55
C PRO A 174 0.92 14.02 -8.61
N ASN A 175 1.00 12.81 -9.17
CA ASN A 175 0.98 11.57 -8.38
C ASN A 175 2.15 11.53 -7.37
N SER A 176 3.33 12.02 -7.76
CA SER A 176 4.53 12.08 -6.91
C SER A 176 4.35 12.94 -5.65
N GLU A 177 3.37 13.85 -5.63
CA GLU A 177 3.06 14.69 -4.47
C GLU A 177 1.96 14.10 -3.57
N THR A 178 1.22 13.12 -4.07
CA THR A 178 -0.06 12.70 -3.48
C THR A 178 -0.12 11.22 -3.13
N ARG A 179 0.82 10.44 -3.67
CA ARG A 179 0.97 8.99 -3.50
C ARG A 179 2.27 8.67 -2.78
N ALA A 180 2.47 7.40 -2.43
CA ALA A 180 3.80 6.96 -2.00
C ALA A 180 4.76 6.99 -3.20
N PHE A 181 5.69 7.93 -3.18
CA PHE A 181 6.68 8.14 -4.24
C PHE A 181 8.08 8.15 -3.63
N GLY A 182 8.87 7.14 -3.97
CA GLY A 182 10.19 6.90 -3.38
C GLY A 182 10.15 6.35 -1.96
N LYS A 183 9.24 6.82 -1.09
CA LYS A 183 9.19 6.42 0.32
C LYS A 183 7.83 5.87 0.70
N ALA A 184 7.82 4.83 1.54
CA ALA A 184 6.60 4.39 2.20
C ALA A 184 6.02 5.53 3.04
N LEU A 185 4.70 5.64 3.10
CA LEU A 185 4.02 6.61 3.97
C LEU A 185 4.10 6.18 5.46
N PRO A 186 4.17 7.11 6.44
CA PRO A 186 4.45 6.80 7.85
C PRO A 186 3.56 5.76 8.54
N THR A 187 2.30 5.63 8.13
CA THR A 187 1.33 4.74 8.79
C THR A 187 1.08 3.43 8.03
N TYR A 188 1.97 3.12 7.09
CA TYR A 188 1.83 1.98 6.20
C TYR A 188 3.04 1.06 6.28
N GLU A 189 2.79 -0.22 6.53
CA GLU A 189 3.79 -1.27 6.48
C GLU A 189 3.44 -2.30 5.40
N TYR A 190 4.44 -2.74 4.65
CA TYR A 190 4.29 -3.61 3.50
C TYR A 190 5.04 -4.91 3.77
N VAL A 191 4.37 -6.05 3.62
CA VAL A 191 4.99 -7.36 3.70
C VAL A 191 4.64 -8.18 2.48
N GLY A 192 5.65 -8.56 1.72
CA GLY A 192 5.40 -9.18 0.42
C GLY A 192 6.55 -10.00 -0.09
N THR A 193 6.35 -10.53 -1.28
CA THR A 193 7.33 -11.28 -2.04
C THR A 193 7.32 -10.77 -3.48
N VAL A 194 8.44 -10.84 -4.17
CA VAL A 194 8.51 -10.47 -5.60
C VAL A 194 7.49 -11.29 -6.36
N CYS A 195 6.62 -10.63 -7.13
CA CYS A 195 5.52 -11.25 -7.82
C CYS A 195 4.99 -10.30 -8.90
N VAL A 196 4.74 -10.85 -10.09
CA VAL A 196 4.11 -10.12 -11.19
C VAL A 196 2.68 -9.71 -10.77
N PRO A 197 2.23 -8.46 -11.04
CA PRO A 197 0.94 -7.98 -10.57
C PRO A 197 -0.27 -8.86 -10.95
N ASN A 198 -0.29 -9.40 -12.18
CA ASN A 198 -1.39 -10.28 -12.64
C ASN A 198 -1.45 -11.61 -11.88
N ASP A 199 -0.30 -12.21 -11.57
CA ASP A 199 -0.24 -13.42 -10.73
C ASP A 199 -0.71 -13.09 -9.31
N GLY A 200 -0.30 -11.93 -8.79
CA GLY A 200 -0.78 -11.43 -7.49
C GLY A 200 -2.29 -11.28 -7.42
N ARG A 201 -2.91 -10.76 -8.49
CA ARG A 201 -4.37 -10.63 -8.58
C ARG A 201 -5.05 -11.99 -8.58
N LYS A 202 -4.49 -12.98 -9.29
CA LYS A 202 -5.01 -14.35 -9.28
C LYS A 202 -4.98 -14.95 -7.88
N ILE A 203 -3.87 -14.78 -7.16
CA ILE A 203 -3.72 -15.27 -5.78
C ILE A 203 -4.75 -14.64 -4.84
N TYR A 204 -5.01 -13.34 -5.00
CA TYR A 204 -6.07 -12.68 -4.24
C TYR A 204 -7.45 -13.25 -4.55
N ASN A 205 -7.79 -13.44 -5.83
CA ASN A 205 -9.08 -14.02 -6.21
C ASN A 205 -9.24 -15.43 -5.65
N ASP A 206 -8.23 -16.29 -5.83
CA ASP A 206 -8.22 -17.66 -5.30
C ASP A 206 -8.38 -17.67 -3.76
N LEU A 207 -7.78 -16.70 -3.05
CA LEU A 207 -7.90 -16.54 -1.61
C LEU A 207 -9.33 -16.18 -1.18
N ILE A 208 -9.96 -15.23 -1.87
CA ILE A 208 -11.33 -14.79 -1.56
C ILE A 208 -12.34 -15.87 -1.90
N ASP A 209 -12.15 -16.58 -3.01
CA ASP A 209 -13.00 -17.72 -3.40
C ASP A 209 -12.92 -18.85 -2.38
N ALA A 210 -11.72 -19.16 -1.87
CA ALA A 210 -11.53 -20.16 -0.82
C ALA A 210 -12.00 -19.70 0.58
N HIS A 211 -12.01 -18.38 0.83
CA HIS A 211 -12.34 -17.78 2.11
C HIS A 211 -13.27 -16.57 1.93
N PRO A 212 -14.56 -16.75 1.54
CA PRO A 212 -15.46 -15.65 1.25
C PRO A 212 -15.74 -14.73 2.45
N ASN A 213 -15.55 -15.25 3.68
CA ASN A 213 -15.70 -14.52 4.93
C ASN A 213 -14.35 -14.04 5.51
N HIS A 214 -13.33 -13.85 4.67
CA HIS A 214 -11.98 -13.52 5.10
C HIS A 214 -11.97 -12.27 6.03
N PRO A 215 -11.30 -12.31 7.20
CA PRO A 215 -11.38 -11.23 8.21
C PRO A 215 -11.02 -9.85 7.67
N SER A 216 -10.02 -9.77 6.79
CA SER A 216 -9.60 -8.52 6.15
C SER A 216 -10.66 -7.84 5.29
N TYR A 217 -11.74 -8.52 4.91
CA TYR A 217 -12.72 -8.00 3.95
C TYR A 217 -14.15 -8.02 4.48
N ASN A 218 -14.53 -9.09 5.18
CA ASN A 218 -15.90 -9.28 5.66
C ASN A 218 -16.35 -8.23 6.70
N GLN A 219 -15.42 -7.66 7.48
CA GLN A 219 -15.74 -6.71 8.56
C GLN A 219 -15.56 -5.22 8.18
N ALA A 220 -15.30 -4.88 6.90
CA ALA A 220 -15.01 -3.47 6.51
C ALA A 220 -16.20 -2.62 6.06
N GLY A 221 -17.37 -3.22 5.83
CA GLY A 221 -18.34 -2.59 4.91
C GLY A 221 -17.74 -2.46 3.50
N GLN A 222 -16.94 -3.46 3.11
CA GLN A 222 -16.56 -3.67 1.72
C GLN A 222 -17.67 -4.47 1.02
N ASN A 223 -17.94 -4.15 -0.23
CA ASN A 223 -18.89 -4.91 -1.03
C ASN A 223 -18.31 -6.30 -1.40
N PRO A 224 -19.11 -7.21 -1.99
CA PRO A 224 -18.65 -8.55 -2.37
C PRO A 224 -17.45 -8.59 -3.34
N HIS A 225 -17.09 -7.46 -3.95
CA HIS A 225 -15.93 -7.31 -4.82
C HIS A 225 -14.71 -6.68 -4.12
N GLY A 226 -14.79 -6.48 -2.80
CA GLY A 226 -13.71 -5.94 -1.98
C GLY A 226 -13.60 -4.41 -1.98
N ALA A 227 -14.54 -3.69 -2.61
CA ALA A 227 -14.49 -2.22 -2.62
C ALA A 227 -15.10 -1.65 -1.34
N SER A 228 -14.38 -0.76 -0.69
CA SER A 228 -14.82 -0.07 0.53
C SER A 228 -15.87 0.99 0.24
N LYS A 229 -16.70 1.31 1.24
CA LYS A 229 -17.66 2.42 1.16
C LYS A 229 -17.02 3.75 0.74
N THR A 230 -15.77 4.04 1.15
CA THR A 230 -15.04 5.23 0.72
C THR A 230 -14.74 5.21 -0.78
N GLN A 231 -14.33 4.06 -1.33
CA GLN A 231 -14.12 3.91 -2.78
C GLN A 231 -15.41 4.11 -3.55
N GLU A 232 -16.53 3.54 -3.08
CA GLU A 232 -17.84 3.76 -3.69
C GLU A 232 -18.25 5.23 -3.69
N MET A 233 -18.04 5.93 -2.56
CA MET A 233 -18.31 7.37 -2.45
C MET A 233 -17.44 8.20 -3.40
N LEU A 234 -16.15 7.86 -3.51
CA LEU A 234 -15.22 8.51 -4.43
C LEU A 234 -15.70 8.41 -5.88
N TYR A 235 -15.96 7.18 -6.36
CA TYR A 235 -16.40 6.98 -7.74
C TYR A 235 -17.76 7.60 -8.03
N LYS A 236 -18.69 7.58 -7.07
CA LYS A 236 -19.97 8.28 -7.20
C LYS A 236 -19.78 9.80 -7.37
N LYS A 237 -18.87 10.42 -6.61
CA LYS A 237 -18.57 11.86 -6.74
C LYS A 237 -17.82 12.19 -8.03
N LEU A 238 -16.97 11.29 -8.54
CA LEU A 238 -16.25 11.48 -9.80
C LEU A 238 -17.17 11.35 -11.03
N ASN A 239 -18.13 10.42 -11.01
CA ASN A 239 -19.05 10.19 -12.12
C ASN A 239 -20.23 11.20 -12.19
N ASN A 240 -20.47 11.95 -11.11
CA ASN A 240 -21.51 12.97 -11.02
C ASN A 240 -20.99 14.40 -11.33
N LYS A 241 -19.77 14.52 -11.87
CA LYS A 241 -19.17 15.76 -12.37
C LYS A 241 -19.09 15.72 -13.88
#